data_AF-A0A2D9ZAJ5-F1
#
_entry.id   AF-A0A2D9ZAJ5-F1
#
_cell.length_a   1.000
_cell.length_b   1.000
_cell.length_c   1.000
_cell.angle_alpha   90.00
_cell.angle_beta   90.00
_cell.angle_gamma   90.00
#
_symmetry.space_group_name_H-M   'P 1'
#
loop_
_entity.id
_entity.type
_entity.pdbx_description
1 polymer ?
#
loop_
_entity_poly.entity_id
_entity_poly.type
_entity_poly.pdbx_seq_one_letter_code
_entity_poly.pdbx_strand_id
1 'polypeptide(L)'
;MTEVTRNKNQHKAIWSPVIDYLGLGGLSVIVAVGALVFLPPSHQWWEQFSRALAVESGLQGPHGGRFDSLTLFWLLTIIINHPHFMASYRLLYRSREQIQTYKWSSMRVPIILAMLSIVVMLSTSTGRTPDGTAGWSLGSALYLVMSIGLILYLGWHYNLQAWGIIATYLFLGGIRVDRQEKWMIKGGALVLVGVHGLLYLASSPLMEYSPGFVSFCVSVTPYVPVIVFPFFIMGGLGFYRTAQRTGKQIPVNAVVPFVAIYMWYFVILSYHDVVGVMVFVQLAHALQYLVVTTRVEANVATAKRGTSGVLFSLLVYTILLATGYLVLELPGVVGMKVETAVAYHSFVEMLVVSINLHHFFVDGAIWKISNPAVRKDLFAHLEAG
;
A
#
# COMPACT_ATOMS: atom_id res chain seq x y z
N MET A 1 21.04 -46.51 -16.57
CA MET A 1 20.04 -45.76 -15.78
C MET A 1 20.76 -44.77 -14.89
N THR A 2 21.05 -43.58 -15.41
CA THR A 2 21.64 -42.48 -14.65
C THR A 2 20.51 -41.69 -14.02
N GLU A 3 20.33 -41.90 -12.72
CA GLU A 3 19.45 -41.11 -11.87
C GLU A 3 19.97 -39.67 -11.89
N VAL A 4 19.33 -38.82 -12.70
CA VAL A 4 19.55 -37.38 -12.69
C VAL A 4 19.23 -36.93 -11.27
N THR A 5 20.27 -36.56 -10.51
CA THR A 5 20.18 -35.91 -9.21
C THR A 5 19.28 -34.69 -9.35
N ARG A 6 17.99 -34.89 -9.08
CA ARG A 6 16.96 -33.85 -9.05
C ARG A 6 17.41 -32.86 -7.98
N ASN A 7 17.83 -31.69 -8.44
CA ASN A 7 18.45 -30.65 -7.65
C ASN A 7 17.55 -30.32 -6.44
N LYS A 8 17.93 -30.77 -5.23
CA LYS A 8 17.21 -30.51 -3.97
C LYS A 8 17.20 -29.02 -3.58
N ASN A 9 17.83 -28.16 -4.39
CA ASN A 9 17.71 -26.71 -4.34
C ASN A 9 16.57 -26.21 -5.24
N GLN A 10 15.37 -26.79 -5.12
CA GLN A 10 14.19 -26.08 -5.59
C GLN A 10 14.15 -24.75 -4.84
N HIS A 11 14.34 -23.66 -5.58
CA HIS A 11 14.40 -22.33 -5.01
C HIS A 11 13.11 -22.07 -4.23
N LYS A 12 13.24 -21.83 -2.93
CA LYS A 12 12.18 -21.43 -1.99
C LYS A 12 11.75 -19.98 -2.26
N ALA A 13 11.38 -19.71 -3.51
CA ALA A 13 11.03 -18.40 -4.05
C ALA A 13 9.61 -18.47 -4.61
N ILE A 14 8.89 -17.35 -4.58
CA ILE A 14 7.57 -17.24 -5.18
C ILE A 14 7.71 -17.29 -6.70
N TRP A 15 8.56 -16.44 -7.29
CA TRP A 15 8.88 -16.46 -8.72
C TRP A 15 10.33 -16.86 -8.98
N SER A 16 11.25 -16.07 -8.43
CA SER A 16 12.69 -16.34 -8.42
C SER A 16 13.33 -15.46 -7.34
N PRO A 17 14.51 -15.82 -6.81
CA PRO A 17 15.14 -15.00 -5.77
C PRO A 17 15.31 -13.53 -6.15
N VAL A 18 15.63 -13.23 -7.41
CA VAL A 18 15.85 -11.86 -7.91
C VAL A 18 14.53 -11.11 -8.10
N ILE A 19 13.52 -11.72 -8.73
CA ILE A 19 12.21 -11.08 -8.93
C ILE A 19 11.56 -10.79 -7.58
N ASP A 20 11.62 -11.76 -6.67
CA ASP A 20 11.11 -11.60 -5.31
C ASP A 20 11.88 -10.49 -4.58
N TYR A 21 13.22 -10.49 -4.61
CA TYR A 21 14.01 -9.43 -3.98
C TYR A 21 13.60 -8.03 -4.47
N LEU A 22 13.55 -7.84 -5.79
CA LEU A 22 13.22 -6.54 -6.38
C LEU A 22 11.79 -6.12 -6.05
N GLY A 23 10.82 -7.02 -6.26
CA GLY A 23 9.41 -6.71 -6.07
C GLY A 23 9.01 -6.52 -4.61
N LEU A 24 9.64 -7.24 -3.67
CA LEU A 24 9.33 -7.13 -2.24
C LEU A 24 9.95 -5.92 -1.55
N GLY A 25 10.61 -5.03 -2.29
CA GLY A 25 11.12 -3.76 -1.77
C GLY A 25 12.58 -3.49 -2.12
N GLY A 26 13.31 -4.44 -2.72
CA GLY A 26 14.69 -4.21 -3.15
C GLY A 26 14.76 -3.07 -4.18
N LEU A 27 13.84 -3.06 -5.15
CA LEU A 27 13.76 -1.97 -6.13
C LEU A 27 13.44 -0.63 -5.46
N SER A 28 12.48 -0.59 -4.53
CA SER A 28 12.12 0.66 -3.86
C SER A 28 13.24 1.17 -2.96
N VAL A 29 13.99 0.30 -2.28
CA VAL A 29 15.19 0.68 -1.53
C VAL A 29 16.28 1.24 -2.45
N ILE A 30 16.56 0.59 -3.59
CA ILE A 30 17.56 1.08 -4.55
C ILE A 30 17.16 2.47 -5.09
N VAL A 31 15.90 2.64 -5.47
CA VAL A 31 15.37 3.94 -5.95
C VAL A 31 15.45 5.00 -4.85
N ALA A 32 15.07 4.67 -3.62
CA ALA A 32 15.13 5.57 -2.47
C ALA A 32 16.56 6.04 -2.17
N VAL A 33 17.52 5.10 -2.11
CA VAL A 33 18.93 5.42 -1.87
C VAL A 33 19.49 6.25 -3.01
N GLY A 34 19.18 5.89 -4.27
CA GLY A 34 19.56 6.68 -5.43
C GLY A 34 19.02 8.10 -5.37
N ALA A 35 17.75 8.28 -5.01
CA ALA A 35 17.16 9.60 -4.82
C ALA A 35 17.88 10.38 -3.71
N LEU A 36 18.13 9.78 -2.56
CA LEU A 36 18.82 10.44 -1.44
C LEU A 36 20.24 10.88 -1.78
N VAL A 37 20.97 10.09 -2.58
CA VAL A 37 22.36 10.38 -2.96
C VAL A 37 22.46 11.38 -4.10
N PHE A 38 21.65 11.23 -5.15
CA PHE A 38 21.78 12.00 -6.38
C PHE A 38 20.80 13.17 -6.48
N LEU A 39 19.69 13.13 -5.74
CA LEU A 39 18.61 14.12 -5.74
C LEU A 39 18.24 14.47 -4.28
N PRO A 40 19.17 15.06 -3.48
CA PRO A 40 18.90 15.39 -2.09
C PRO A 40 17.68 16.31 -1.96
N PRO A 41 17.02 16.39 -0.79
CA PRO A 41 15.80 17.17 -0.61
C PRO A 41 15.88 18.64 -1.05
N SER A 42 17.07 19.26 -0.96
CA SER A 42 17.34 20.63 -1.41
C SER A 42 17.58 20.78 -2.91
N HIS A 43 17.53 19.69 -3.69
CA HIS A 43 17.82 19.72 -5.11
C HIS A 43 16.69 20.38 -5.90
N GLN A 44 17.02 21.34 -6.77
CA GLN A 44 16.08 22.13 -7.60
C GLN A 44 15.04 21.30 -8.38
N TRP A 45 15.37 20.04 -8.68
CA TRP A 45 14.44 19.12 -9.34
C TRP A 45 13.14 18.91 -8.53
N TRP A 46 13.21 19.02 -7.20
CA TRP A 46 12.08 18.86 -6.29
C TRP A 46 11.15 20.09 -6.21
N GLU A 47 11.55 21.24 -6.74
CA GLU A 47 10.78 22.49 -6.61
C GLU A 47 9.38 22.37 -7.22
N GLN A 48 9.25 21.71 -8.38
CA GLN A 48 7.97 21.42 -9.04
C GLN A 48 7.04 20.48 -8.24
N PHE A 49 7.51 19.91 -7.13
CA PHE A 49 6.79 18.95 -6.30
C PHE A 49 6.53 19.43 -4.87
N SER A 50 7.13 20.56 -4.46
CA SER A 50 7.00 21.09 -3.12
C SER A 50 5.73 21.92 -2.98
N ARG A 51 4.89 21.58 -2.01
CA ARG A 51 3.69 22.40 -1.69
C ARG A 51 4.08 23.80 -1.22
N ALA A 52 5.14 23.91 -0.42
CA ALA A 52 5.61 25.19 0.10
C ALA A 52 6.13 26.09 -1.02
N LEU A 53 6.92 25.54 -1.95
CA LEU A 53 7.49 26.33 -3.05
C LEU A 53 6.44 26.68 -4.10
N ALA A 54 5.47 25.81 -4.40
CA ALA A 54 4.37 26.14 -5.32
C ALA A 54 3.51 27.30 -4.81
N VAL A 55 3.31 27.40 -3.48
CA VAL A 55 2.59 28.49 -2.83
C VAL A 55 3.45 29.78 -2.76
N GLU A 56 4.73 29.69 -2.40
CA GLU A 56 5.63 30.86 -2.33
C GLU A 56 5.95 31.46 -3.70
N SER A 57 6.03 30.64 -4.76
CA SER A 57 6.35 31.11 -6.12
C SER A 57 5.12 31.57 -6.92
N GLY A 58 3.91 31.52 -6.34
CA GLY A 58 2.67 31.90 -7.02
C GLY A 58 2.35 31.02 -8.23
N LEU A 59 2.98 29.84 -8.34
CA LEU A 59 2.75 28.89 -9.43
C LEU A 59 1.35 28.28 -9.26
N GLN A 60 0.39 28.78 -10.04
CA GLN A 60 -0.96 28.20 -10.11
C GLN A 60 -0.91 26.86 -10.86
N GLY A 61 -0.63 25.79 -10.12
CA GLY A 61 -0.71 24.42 -10.62
C GLY A 61 0.23 24.12 -11.80
N PRO A 62 0.14 22.93 -12.39
CA PRO A 62 1.02 22.53 -13.48
C PRO A 62 0.72 23.38 -14.71
N HIS A 63 1.59 24.36 -15.00
CA HIS A 63 1.56 25.08 -16.25
C HIS A 63 1.95 24.15 -17.41
N GLY A 64 0.94 23.65 -18.12
CA GLY A 64 1.00 23.36 -19.56
C GLY A 64 2.07 22.36 -20.06
N GLY A 65 1.63 21.16 -20.41
CA GLY A 65 1.97 20.56 -21.72
C GLY A 65 3.31 19.85 -21.91
N ARG A 66 4.09 19.57 -20.86
CA ARG A 66 5.24 18.65 -20.94
C ARG A 66 5.00 17.46 -20.01
N PHE A 67 5.52 16.30 -20.39
CA PHE A 67 5.56 15.09 -19.56
C PHE A 67 6.24 15.44 -18.23
N ASP A 68 5.47 15.92 -17.27
CA ASP A 68 5.96 16.25 -15.95
C ASP A 68 5.99 14.96 -15.11
N SER A 69 6.78 15.01 -14.06
CA SER A 69 6.98 13.92 -13.14
C SER A 69 5.71 13.55 -12.34
N LEU A 70 4.74 14.47 -12.20
CA LEU A 70 3.41 14.15 -11.66
C LEU A 70 2.66 13.22 -12.61
N THR A 71 2.73 13.49 -13.92
CA THR A 71 2.22 12.60 -14.98
C THR A 71 2.89 11.23 -14.89
N LEU A 72 4.20 11.15 -14.64
CA LEU A 72 4.90 9.87 -14.44
C LEU A 72 4.36 9.13 -13.20
N PHE A 73 4.23 9.79 -12.05
CA PHE A 73 3.69 9.16 -10.84
C PHE A 73 2.23 8.69 -11.02
N TRP A 74 1.43 9.46 -11.75
CA TRP A 74 0.06 9.10 -12.08
C TRP A 74 0.00 7.91 -13.05
N LEU A 75 0.84 7.90 -14.10
CA LEU A 75 0.98 6.74 -14.99
C LEU A 75 1.43 5.49 -14.23
N LEU A 76 2.40 5.62 -13.31
CA LEU A 76 2.82 4.51 -12.46
C LEU A 76 1.70 4.05 -11.52
N THR A 77 0.86 4.97 -11.04
CA THR A 77 -0.31 4.64 -10.23
C THR A 77 -1.31 3.82 -11.03
N ILE A 78 -1.57 4.23 -12.28
CA ILE A 78 -2.41 3.45 -13.20
C ILE A 78 -1.80 2.09 -13.49
N ILE A 79 -0.49 2.04 -13.77
CA ILE A 79 0.17 0.81 -14.21
C ILE A 79 0.38 -0.17 -13.06
N ILE A 80 0.65 0.27 -11.83
CA ILE A 80 1.06 -0.59 -10.72
C ILE A 80 -0.04 -0.66 -9.66
N ASN A 81 -0.53 0.49 -9.20
CA ASN A 81 -1.47 0.54 -8.08
C ASN A 81 -2.86 0.03 -8.49
N HIS A 82 -3.39 0.44 -9.65
CA HIS A 82 -4.73 0.01 -10.05
C HIS A 82 -4.85 -1.51 -10.25
N PRO A 83 -3.89 -2.19 -10.94
CA PRO A 83 -3.91 -3.64 -11.02
C PRO A 83 -3.81 -4.32 -9.65
N HIS A 84 -3.10 -3.74 -8.69
CA HIS A 84 -3.05 -4.26 -7.32
C HIS A 84 -4.44 -4.26 -6.66
N PHE A 85 -5.17 -3.14 -6.69
CA PHE A 85 -6.56 -3.07 -6.21
C PHE A 85 -7.46 -4.09 -6.91
N MET A 86 -7.43 -4.10 -8.24
CA MET A 86 -8.30 -4.98 -9.03
C MET A 86 -7.95 -6.46 -8.82
N ALA A 87 -6.69 -6.82 -8.60
CA ALA A 87 -6.27 -8.18 -8.29
C ALA A 87 -6.92 -8.69 -7.00
N SER A 88 -6.92 -7.86 -5.95
CA SER A 88 -7.53 -8.20 -4.67
C SER A 88 -9.03 -8.40 -4.79
N TYR A 89 -9.74 -7.52 -5.50
CA TYR A 89 -11.16 -7.70 -5.78
C TYR A 89 -11.44 -8.96 -6.61
N ARG A 90 -10.65 -9.20 -7.65
CA ARG A 90 -10.81 -10.39 -8.49
C ARG A 90 -10.70 -11.67 -7.67
N LEU A 91 -9.78 -11.73 -6.70
CA LEU A 91 -9.61 -12.90 -5.84
C LEU A 91 -10.77 -13.07 -4.85
N LEU A 92 -11.20 -11.98 -4.22
CA LEU A 92 -12.34 -11.99 -3.29
C LEU A 92 -13.66 -12.42 -3.96
N TYR A 93 -13.90 -11.91 -5.18
CA TYR A 93 -15.14 -12.15 -5.92
C TYR A 93 -15.03 -13.29 -6.94
N ARG A 94 -13.98 -14.10 -6.88
CA ARG A 94 -13.71 -15.16 -7.86
C ARG A 94 -14.76 -16.27 -7.88
N SER A 95 -15.35 -16.57 -6.73
CA SER A 95 -16.32 -17.66 -6.60
C SER A 95 -17.36 -17.38 -5.52
N ARG A 96 -18.51 -18.07 -5.62
CA ARG A 96 -19.57 -17.95 -4.62
C ARG A 96 -19.11 -18.38 -3.25
N GLU A 97 -18.26 -19.41 -3.18
CA GLU A 97 -17.69 -19.92 -1.94
C GLU A 97 -16.82 -18.86 -1.25
N GLN A 98 -15.93 -18.19 -2.00
CA GLN A 98 -15.11 -17.08 -1.48
C GLN A 98 -15.99 -15.96 -0.92
N ILE A 99 -17.03 -15.55 -1.65
CA ILE A 99 -17.98 -14.52 -1.21
C ILE A 99 -18.68 -14.94 0.09
N GLN A 100 -19.11 -16.20 0.20
CA GLN A 100 -19.78 -16.74 1.40
C GLN A 100 -18.82 -16.93 2.57
N THR A 101 -17.55 -17.25 2.34
CA THR A 101 -16.52 -17.32 3.40
C THR A 101 -16.22 -15.92 3.96
N TYR A 102 -16.15 -14.91 3.10
CA TYR A 102 -15.73 -13.56 3.48
C TYR A 102 -16.86 -12.52 3.44
N LYS A 103 -18.07 -12.88 3.88
CA LYS A 103 -19.27 -11.99 3.85
C LYS A 103 -19.05 -10.59 4.40
N TRP A 104 -18.18 -10.47 5.40
CA TRP A 104 -17.83 -9.17 5.96
C TRP A 104 -17.17 -8.27 4.91
N SER A 105 -16.07 -8.73 4.31
CA SER A 105 -15.33 -7.99 3.29
C SER A 105 -16.04 -7.96 1.93
N SER A 106 -16.79 -9.00 1.55
CA SER A 106 -17.41 -9.11 0.23
C SER A 106 -18.77 -8.41 0.11
N MET A 107 -19.54 -8.33 1.19
CA MET A 107 -20.92 -7.79 1.17
C MET A 107 -21.13 -6.67 2.18
N ARG A 108 -20.85 -6.90 3.46
CA ARG A 108 -21.25 -5.97 4.53
C ARG A 108 -20.49 -4.65 4.46
N VAL A 109 -19.16 -4.70 4.36
CA VAL A 109 -18.32 -3.50 4.28
C VAL A 109 -18.67 -2.63 3.05
N PRO A 110 -18.77 -3.17 1.82
CA PRO A 110 -19.21 -2.40 0.65
C PRO A 110 -20.55 -1.72 0.83
N ILE A 111 -21.55 -2.44 1.37
CA ILE A 111 -22.90 -1.88 1.58
C ILE A 111 -22.84 -0.73 2.59
N ILE A 112 -22.12 -0.91 3.70
CA ILE A 112 -21.94 0.14 4.71
C ILE A 112 -21.27 1.37 4.09
N LEU A 113 -20.16 1.18 3.38
CA LEU A 113 -19.42 2.28 2.74
C LEU A 113 -20.24 2.98 1.67
N ALA A 114 -21.04 2.25 0.88
CA ALA A 114 -21.96 2.83 -0.09
C ALA A 114 -23.05 3.68 0.58
N MET A 115 -23.65 3.19 1.68
CA MET A 115 -24.63 3.96 2.45
C MET A 115 -24.02 5.22 3.05
N LEU A 116 -22.82 5.14 3.64
CA LEU A 116 -22.10 6.31 4.15
C LEU A 116 -21.78 7.30 3.03
N SER A 117 -21.41 6.80 1.85
CA SER A 117 -21.14 7.64 0.67
C SER A 117 -22.38 8.41 0.23
N ILE A 118 -23.54 7.75 0.20
CA ILE A 118 -24.83 8.37 -0.11
C ILE A 118 -25.19 9.43 0.95
N VAL A 119 -24.99 9.15 2.24
CA VAL A 119 -25.26 10.14 3.30
C VAL A 119 -24.40 11.39 3.12
N VAL A 120 -23.11 11.25 2.81
CA VAL A 120 -22.24 12.40 2.55
C VAL A 120 -22.67 13.15 1.29
N MET A 121 -23.00 12.46 0.21
CA MET A 121 -23.49 13.07 -1.03
C MET A 121 -24.81 13.84 -0.84
N LEU A 122 -25.75 13.31 -0.04
CA LEU A 122 -27.03 13.97 0.24
C LEU A 122 -26.88 15.13 1.24
N SER A 123 -25.90 15.04 2.13
CA SER A 123 -25.61 16.05 3.17
C SER A 123 -24.67 17.15 2.70
N THR A 124 -24.18 17.09 1.46
CA THR A 124 -23.27 18.08 0.85
C THR A 124 -23.98 19.20 0.10
N SER A 125 -25.31 19.34 0.24
CA SER A 125 -25.93 20.65 0.00
C SER A 125 -25.52 21.62 1.11
N THR A 126 -24.78 22.66 0.73
CA THR A 126 -24.51 23.91 1.50
C THR A 126 -23.52 23.83 2.67
N GLY A 127 -22.21 23.91 2.37
CA GLY A 127 -21.13 24.00 3.37
C GLY A 127 -20.42 25.37 3.45
N ARG A 128 -20.90 26.39 2.75
CA ARG A 128 -20.59 27.80 3.05
C ARG A 128 -21.91 28.51 3.19
N THR A 129 -22.23 28.96 4.40
CA THR A 129 -23.20 30.03 4.55
C THR A 129 -22.58 31.29 3.90
N PRO A 130 -23.36 32.18 3.24
CA PRO A 130 -22.85 33.40 2.61
C PRO A 130 -22.02 34.31 3.55
N ASP A 131 -22.18 34.12 4.85
CA ASP A 131 -21.57 34.79 5.99
C ASP A 131 -20.25 34.17 6.47
N GLY A 132 -19.73 33.13 5.81
CA GLY A 132 -18.40 32.58 6.06
C GLY A 132 -18.25 31.81 7.38
N THR A 133 -19.34 31.54 8.10
CA THR A 133 -19.33 30.66 9.26
C THR A 133 -19.52 29.21 8.80
N ALA A 134 -18.44 28.42 8.84
CA ALA A 134 -18.49 27.01 8.46
C ALA A 134 -19.25 26.20 9.54
N GLY A 135 -20.56 26.02 9.34
CA GLY A 135 -21.33 25.04 10.11
C GLY A 135 -20.95 23.61 9.71
N TRP A 136 -20.65 22.75 10.69
CA TRP A 136 -20.42 21.33 10.45
C TRP A 136 -21.72 20.65 10.00
N SER A 137 -21.80 20.20 8.76
CA SER A 137 -22.85 19.28 8.33
C SER A 137 -22.51 17.84 8.75
N LEU A 138 -23.52 17.00 8.95
CA LEU A 138 -23.31 15.56 9.18
C LEU A 138 -22.42 14.94 8.09
N GLY A 139 -22.60 15.35 6.83
CA GLY A 139 -21.78 14.91 5.70
C GLY A 139 -20.30 15.29 5.84
N SER A 140 -20.01 16.54 6.18
CA SER A 140 -18.64 17.03 6.39
C SER A 140 -17.95 16.33 7.56
N ALA A 141 -18.66 16.10 8.66
CA ALA A 141 -18.14 15.37 9.82
C ALA A 141 -17.85 13.91 9.47
N LEU A 142 -18.77 13.23 8.78
CA LEU A 142 -18.58 11.85 8.33
C LEU A 142 -17.41 11.72 7.35
N TYR A 143 -17.29 12.63 6.38
CA TYR A 143 -16.16 12.65 5.45
C TYR A 143 -14.83 12.80 6.17
N LEU A 144 -14.73 13.72 7.14
CA LEU A 144 -13.54 13.90 7.94
C LEU A 144 -13.19 12.62 8.73
N VAL A 145 -14.16 12.03 9.41
CA VAL A 145 -13.96 10.79 10.19
C VAL A 145 -13.50 9.64 9.29
N MET A 146 -14.12 9.47 8.12
CA MET A 146 -13.73 8.44 7.16
C MET A 146 -12.33 8.69 6.57
N SER A 147 -11.98 9.95 6.30
CA SER A 147 -10.65 10.33 5.80
C SER A 147 -9.56 10.09 6.83
N ILE A 148 -9.80 10.43 8.10
CA ILE A 148 -8.90 10.10 9.21
C ILE A 148 -8.78 8.58 9.36
N GLY A 149 -9.92 7.87 9.31
CA GLY A 149 -9.94 6.40 9.37
C GLY A 149 -9.15 5.75 8.24
N LEU A 150 -9.29 6.24 7.01
CA LEU A 150 -8.53 5.84 5.83
C LEU A 150 -7.03 5.99 6.09
N ILE A 151 -6.59 7.17 6.47
CA ILE A 151 -5.18 7.48 6.73
C ILE A 151 -4.58 6.56 7.80
N LEU A 152 -5.26 6.40 8.93
CA LEU A 152 -4.76 5.56 10.02
C LEU A 152 -4.70 4.09 9.61
N TYR A 153 -5.71 3.63 8.87
CA TYR A 153 -5.79 2.25 8.44
C TYR A 153 -4.84 1.93 7.27
N LEU A 154 -4.49 2.94 6.46
CA LEU A 154 -3.45 2.86 5.43
C LEU A 154 -2.08 2.52 6.04
N GLY A 155 -1.69 3.24 7.09
CA GLY A 155 -0.45 2.96 7.82
C GLY A 155 -0.41 1.56 8.42
N TRP A 156 -1.53 1.12 9.01
CA TRP A 156 -1.68 -0.26 9.50
C TRP A 156 -1.52 -1.27 8.36
N HIS A 157 -2.20 -1.04 7.25
CA HIS A 157 -2.22 -1.90 6.08
C HIS A 157 -0.81 -2.10 5.51
N TYR A 158 -0.08 -1.01 5.22
CA TYR A 158 1.26 -1.08 4.61
C TYR A 158 2.26 -1.83 5.50
N ASN A 159 2.35 -1.43 6.77
CA ASN A 159 3.37 -1.98 7.66
C ASN A 159 3.09 -3.43 8.06
N LEU A 160 1.84 -3.79 8.37
CA LEU A 160 1.53 -5.16 8.76
C LEU A 160 1.41 -6.12 7.58
N GLN A 161 1.20 -5.60 6.37
CA GLN A 161 1.30 -6.39 5.17
C GLN A 161 2.77 -6.73 4.86
N ALA A 162 3.71 -5.80 5.06
CA ALA A 162 5.14 -6.12 5.02
C ALA A 162 5.50 -7.23 6.03
N TRP A 163 4.95 -7.20 7.25
CA TRP A 163 5.07 -8.32 8.20
C TRP A 163 4.53 -9.66 7.64
N GLY A 164 3.41 -9.62 6.92
CA GLY A 164 2.86 -10.80 6.24
C GLY A 164 3.84 -11.39 5.22
N ILE A 165 4.51 -10.55 4.43
CA ILE A 165 5.56 -10.97 3.49
C ILE A 165 6.75 -11.57 4.24
N ILE A 166 7.26 -10.90 5.29
CA ILE A 166 8.35 -11.42 6.14
C ILE A 166 8.02 -12.83 6.62
N ALA A 167 6.84 -13.01 7.21
CA ALA A 167 6.38 -14.31 7.72
C ALA A 167 6.25 -15.37 6.61
N THR A 168 5.85 -14.96 5.40
CA THR A 168 5.70 -15.84 4.23
C THR A 168 7.06 -16.39 3.80
N TYR A 169 8.10 -15.55 3.70
CA TYR A 169 9.43 -16.01 3.31
C TYR A 169 10.17 -16.76 4.40
N LEU A 170 9.94 -16.43 5.68
CA LEU A 170 10.41 -17.26 6.80
C LEU A 170 9.78 -18.66 6.73
N PHE A 171 8.47 -18.74 6.47
CA PHE A 171 7.77 -20.01 6.29
C PHE A 171 8.33 -20.82 5.11
N LEU A 172 8.56 -20.19 3.95
CA LEU A 172 9.21 -20.82 2.79
C LEU A 172 10.63 -21.32 3.13
N GLY A 173 11.37 -20.56 3.95
CA GLY A 173 12.65 -20.97 4.51
C GLY A 173 12.58 -22.22 5.40
N GLY A 174 11.38 -22.62 5.83
CA GLY A 174 11.17 -23.64 6.86
C GLY A 174 11.57 -23.13 8.25
N ILE A 175 11.41 -21.83 8.48
CA ILE A 175 11.74 -21.13 9.71
C ILE A 175 10.44 -20.73 10.40
N ARG A 176 10.28 -21.14 11.65
CA ARG A 176 9.19 -20.69 12.52
C ARG A 176 9.77 -19.77 13.58
N VAL A 177 9.27 -18.55 13.65
CA VAL A 177 9.63 -17.59 14.70
C VAL A 177 8.91 -17.94 15.99
N ASP A 178 9.59 -17.79 17.11
CA ASP A 178 8.95 -17.87 18.43
C ASP A 178 8.19 -16.56 18.76
N ARG A 179 7.59 -16.50 19.95
CA ARG A 179 6.83 -15.32 20.39
C ARG A 179 7.71 -14.08 20.55
N GLN A 180 8.91 -14.22 21.10
CA GLN A 180 9.79 -13.08 21.37
C GLN A 180 10.38 -12.55 20.06
N GLU A 181 10.93 -13.42 19.22
CA GLU A 181 11.46 -13.12 17.89
C GLU A 181 10.39 -12.44 17.03
N LYS A 182 9.16 -12.96 17.05
CA LYS A 182 8.02 -12.34 16.36
C LYS A 182 7.79 -10.89 16.81
N TRP A 183 7.77 -10.62 18.11
CA TRP A 183 7.51 -9.26 18.61
C TRP A 183 8.70 -8.32 18.39
N MET A 184 9.93 -8.83 18.40
CA MET A 184 11.12 -8.07 18.06
C MET A 184 11.06 -7.56 16.61
N ILE A 185 10.67 -8.43 15.67
CA ILE A 185 10.57 -8.07 14.24
C ILE A 185 9.29 -7.28 13.96
N LYS A 186 8.14 -7.76 14.42
CA LYS A 186 6.83 -7.13 14.17
C LYS A 186 6.69 -5.78 14.89
N GLY A 187 7.38 -5.58 16.02
CA GLY A 187 7.41 -4.31 16.73
C GLY A 187 7.85 -3.16 15.83
N GLY A 188 8.79 -3.41 14.91
CA GLY A 188 9.22 -2.44 13.91
C GLY A 188 8.09 -1.96 12.99
N ALA A 189 7.31 -2.90 12.45
CA ALA A 189 6.14 -2.56 11.66
C ALA A 189 5.10 -1.77 12.49
N LEU A 190 4.89 -2.13 13.75
CA LEU A 190 3.90 -1.47 14.62
C LEU A 190 4.29 -0.04 15.00
N VAL A 191 5.56 0.24 15.30
CA VAL A 191 5.99 1.62 15.59
C VAL A 191 5.81 2.50 14.35
N LEU A 192 6.05 1.95 13.15
CA LEU A 192 5.86 2.67 11.90
C LEU A 192 4.37 2.96 11.58
N VAL A 193 3.42 2.16 12.09
CA VAL A 193 1.99 2.53 12.06
C VAL A 193 1.76 3.83 12.84
N GLY A 194 2.35 3.96 14.03
CA GLY A 194 2.26 5.18 14.84
C GLY A 194 2.90 6.37 14.16
N VAL A 195 4.08 6.19 13.56
CA VAL A 195 4.76 7.23 12.77
C VAL A 195 3.92 7.66 11.57
N HIS A 196 3.31 6.72 10.85
CA HIS A 196 2.41 7.04 9.75
C HIS A 196 1.24 7.90 10.21
N GLY A 197 0.60 7.52 11.32
CA GLY A 197 -0.49 8.30 11.90
C GLY A 197 -0.04 9.71 12.26
N LEU A 198 1.11 9.87 12.93
CA LEU A 198 1.67 11.17 13.28
C LEU A 198 1.90 12.05 12.04
N LEU A 199 2.61 11.52 11.03
CA LEU A 199 2.98 12.28 9.83
C LEU A 199 1.77 12.69 9.01
N TYR A 200 0.79 11.79 8.84
CA TYR A 200 -0.38 12.11 8.05
C TYR A 200 -1.40 12.97 8.80
N LEU A 201 -1.57 12.79 10.12
CA LEU A 201 -2.41 13.70 10.91
C LEU A 201 -1.80 15.11 10.93
N ALA A 202 -0.46 15.21 10.95
CA ALA A 202 0.26 16.48 10.76
C ALA A 202 0.11 17.07 9.33
N SER A 203 -0.43 16.31 8.37
CA SER A 203 -0.79 16.79 7.03
C SER A 203 -2.31 16.99 6.84
N SER A 204 -3.09 16.83 7.90
CA SER A 204 -4.55 16.93 7.87
C SER A 204 -5.03 18.33 8.25
N PRO A 205 -6.29 18.70 7.96
CA PRO A 205 -6.86 19.99 8.35
C PRO A 205 -6.81 20.25 9.87
N LEU A 206 -6.60 19.22 10.71
CA LEU A 206 -6.43 19.39 12.16
C LEU A 206 -5.33 20.39 12.53
N MET A 207 -4.32 20.56 11.68
CA MET A 207 -3.24 21.54 11.89
C MET A 207 -3.75 22.99 11.81
N GLU A 208 -4.85 23.27 11.12
CA GLU A 208 -5.44 24.60 11.03
C GLU A 208 -6.36 24.90 12.22
N TYR A 209 -7.05 23.88 12.73
CA TYR A 209 -8.10 24.05 13.75
C TYR A 209 -7.63 23.87 15.20
N SER A 210 -6.43 23.32 15.43
CA SER A 210 -5.95 23.01 16.78
C SER A 210 -4.50 23.43 17.01
N PRO A 211 -4.26 24.64 17.57
CA PRO A 211 -2.91 25.10 17.91
C PRO A 211 -2.16 24.16 18.87
N GLY A 212 -2.88 23.51 19.80
CA GLY A 212 -2.29 22.51 20.69
C GLY A 212 -1.81 21.26 19.93
N PHE A 213 -2.55 20.82 18.92
CA PHE A 213 -2.14 19.71 18.06
C PHE A 213 -0.92 20.06 17.22
N VAL A 214 -0.86 21.29 16.68
CA VAL A 214 0.33 21.79 15.97
C VAL A 214 1.56 21.74 16.89
N SER A 215 1.45 22.28 18.10
CA SER A 215 2.56 22.25 19.07
C SER A 215 2.99 20.83 19.41
N PHE A 216 2.05 19.88 19.51
CA PHE A 216 2.35 18.47 19.72
C PHE A 216 3.12 17.87 18.52
N CYS A 217 2.61 18.01 17.31
CA CYS A 217 3.27 17.47 16.10
C CYS A 217 4.68 18.05 15.91
N VAL A 218 4.85 19.37 16.06
CA VAL A 218 6.16 20.03 15.94
C VAL A 218 7.13 19.56 17.02
N SER A 219 6.67 19.37 18.26
CA SER A 219 7.54 18.92 19.35
C SER A 219 7.93 17.44 19.23
N VAL A 220 7.06 16.58 18.70
CA VAL A 220 7.31 15.13 18.63
C VAL A 220 8.07 14.71 17.38
N THR A 221 7.81 15.33 16.23
CA THR A 221 8.37 14.91 14.93
C THR A 221 9.91 14.81 14.91
N PRO A 222 10.68 15.75 15.51
CA PRO A 222 12.15 15.64 15.57
C PRO A 222 12.66 14.39 16.31
N TYR A 223 11.87 13.82 17.22
CA TYR A 223 12.24 12.64 18.00
C TYR A 223 11.83 11.32 17.32
N VAL A 224 11.12 11.36 16.19
CA VAL A 224 10.69 10.15 15.46
C VAL A 224 11.86 9.20 15.17
N PRO A 225 13.03 9.65 14.65
CA PRO A 225 14.16 8.75 14.43
C PRO A 225 14.64 8.06 15.72
N VAL A 226 14.67 8.79 16.84
CA VAL A 226 15.09 8.26 18.15
C VAL A 226 14.10 7.23 18.67
N ILE A 227 12.80 7.40 18.41
CA ILE A 227 11.75 6.44 18.78
C ILE A 227 11.81 5.18 17.89
N VAL A 228 12.03 5.35 16.60
CA VAL A 228 11.97 4.27 15.59
C VAL A 228 13.22 3.41 15.57
N PHE A 229 14.40 4.01 15.78
CA PHE A 229 15.70 3.33 15.67
C PHE A 229 15.86 2.12 16.62
N PRO A 230 15.47 2.19 17.90
CA PRO A 230 15.48 1.01 18.77
C PRO A 230 14.68 -0.17 18.22
N PHE A 231 13.54 0.08 17.58
CA PHE A 231 12.75 -0.98 16.96
C PHE A 231 13.40 -1.57 15.71
N PHE A 232 14.12 -0.75 14.94
CA PHE A 232 14.94 -1.24 13.83
C PHE A 232 16.00 -2.23 14.32
N ILE A 233 16.73 -1.85 15.38
CA ILE A 233 17.73 -2.70 16.01
C ILE A 233 17.10 -3.96 16.60
N MET A 234 15.98 -3.84 17.31
CA MET A 234 15.25 -5.00 17.85
C MET A 234 14.83 -5.95 16.73
N GLY A 235 14.34 -5.46 15.59
CA GLY A 235 14.00 -6.32 14.45
C GLY A 235 15.21 -7.07 13.88
N GLY A 236 16.34 -6.38 13.72
CA GLY A 236 17.61 -7.01 13.34
C GLY A 236 18.07 -8.09 14.32
N LEU A 237 18.01 -7.79 15.63
CA LEU A 237 18.30 -8.77 16.68
C LEU A 237 17.31 -9.94 16.69
N GLY A 238 16.05 -9.70 16.31
CA GLY A 238 15.02 -10.73 16.15
C GLY A 238 15.39 -11.71 15.05
N PHE A 239 15.76 -11.22 13.87
CA PHE A 239 16.28 -12.06 12.78
C PHE A 239 17.53 -12.83 13.17
N TYR A 240 18.48 -12.16 13.84
CA TYR A 240 19.71 -12.79 14.33
C TYR A 240 19.42 -13.93 15.31
N ARG A 241 18.56 -13.70 16.31
CA ARG A 241 18.13 -14.72 17.28
C ARG A 241 17.45 -15.90 16.59
N THR A 242 16.55 -15.63 15.64
CA THR A 242 15.92 -16.69 14.84
C THR A 242 16.96 -17.50 14.07
N ALA A 243 17.97 -16.86 13.47
CA ALA A 243 19.03 -17.56 12.74
C ALA A 243 19.85 -18.47 13.68
N GLN A 244 20.26 -17.94 14.83
CA GLN A 244 21.02 -18.67 15.85
C GLN A 244 20.24 -19.87 16.39
N ARG A 245 18.97 -19.67 16.77
CA ARG A 245 18.13 -20.73 17.36
C ARG A 245 17.83 -21.84 16.35
N THR A 246 17.58 -21.48 15.09
CA THR A 246 17.17 -22.47 14.08
C THR A 246 18.35 -23.10 13.34
N GLY A 247 19.56 -22.53 13.46
CA GLY A 247 20.72 -22.92 12.66
C GLY A 247 20.55 -22.67 11.16
N LYS A 248 19.53 -21.90 10.75
CA LYS A 248 19.20 -21.63 9.36
C LYS A 248 19.51 -20.18 9.01
N GLN A 249 20.02 -19.97 7.81
CA GLN A 249 20.16 -18.62 7.25
C GLN A 249 18.78 -18.02 6.99
N ILE A 250 18.58 -16.77 7.40
CA ILE A 250 17.35 -16.03 7.12
C ILE A 250 17.30 -15.72 5.62
N PRO A 251 16.21 -16.07 4.90
CA PRO A 251 16.06 -15.70 3.51
C PRO A 251 16.12 -14.18 3.34
N VAL A 252 16.93 -13.69 2.40
CA VAL A 252 17.05 -12.24 2.11
C VAL A 252 15.68 -11.63 1.80
N ASN A 253 14.80 -12.37 1.12
CA ASN A 253 13.44 -11.95 0.78
C ASN A 253 12.52 -11.80 2.01
N ALA A 254 12.91 -12.32 3.18
CA ALA A 254 12.25 -12.01 4.46
C ALA A 254 12.81 -10.74 5.12
N VAL A 255 14.02 -10.30 4.79
CA VAL A 255 14.67 -9.11 5.38
C VAL A 255 14.38 -7.85 4.56
N VAL A 256 14.34 -7.96 3.24
CA VAL A 256 14.07 -6.84 2.32
C VAL A 256 12.80 -6.05 2.65
N PRO A 257 11.61 -6.67 2.81
CA PRO A 257 10.40 -5.92 3.16
C PRO A 257 10.51 -5.23 4.52
N PHE A 258 11.28 -5.77 5.47
CA PHE A 258 11.57 -5.10 6.74
C PHE A 258 12.41 -3.85 6.50
N VAL A 259 13.51 -3.94 5.75
CA VAL A 259 14.35 -2.77 5.45
C VAL A 259 13.59 -1.72 4.62
N ALA A 260 12.78 -2.18 3.66
CA ALA A 260 12.02 -1.32 2.76
C ALA A 260 11.07 -0.38 3.51
N ILE A 261 10.27 -0.89 4.46
CA ILE A 261 9.34 -0.02 5.21
C ILE A 261 10.08 1.07 5.99
N TYR A 262 11.22 0.77 6.63
CA TYR A 262 12.02 1.82 7.30
C TYR A 262 12.56 2.84 6.31
N MET A 263 13.06 2.38 5.15
CA MET A 263 13.55 3.26 4.10
C MET A 263 12.43 4.19 3.59
N TRP A 264 11.22 3.68 3.40
CA TRP A 264 10.08 4.48 2.94
C TRP A 264 9.75 5.62 3.90
N TYR A 265 9.67 5.36 5.20
CA TYR A 265 9.43 6.42 6.18
C TYR A 265 10.61 7.37 6.33
N PHE A 266 11.84 6.88 6.18
CA PHE A 266 13.02 7.74 6.16
C PHE A 266 13.00 8.71 4.97
N VAL A 267 12.60 8.23 3.79
CA VAL A 267 12.38 9.09 2.61
C VAL A 267 11.24 10.07 2.88
N ILE A 268 10.09 9.64 3.41
CA ILE A 268 8.99 10.57 3.75
C ILE A 268 9.48 11.69 4.68
N LEU A 269 10.23 11.37 5.74
CA LEU A 269 10.77 12.37 6.66
C LEU A 269 11.77 13.32 5.97
N SER A 270 12.63 12.77 5.12
CA SER A 270 13.67 13.53 4.42
C SER A 270 13.07 14.47 3.36
N TYR A 271 11.96 14.07 2.75
CA TYR A 271 11.29 14.79 1.66
C TYR A 271 9.87 15.21 2.03
N HIS A 272 9.65 15.62 3.29
CA HIS A 272 8.32 15.86 3.86
C HIS A 272 7.46 16.88 3.09
N ASP A 273 8.08 17.82 2.36
CA ASP A 273 7.38 18.81 1.53
C ASP A 273 7.03 18.32 0.12
N VAL A 274 7.53 17.16 -0.30
CA VAL A 274 7.40 16.61 -1.66
C VAL A 274 6.18 15.69 -1.75
N VAL A 275 5.13 16.14 -2.44
CA VAL A 275 3.86 15.39 -2.54
C VAL A 275 4.02 14.00 -3.16
N GLY A 276 4.92 13.87 -4.15
CA GLY A 276 5.15 12.61 -4.87
C GLY A 276 5.71 11.47 -4.01
N VAL A 277 6.32 11.78 -2.87
CA VAL A 277 6.92 10.77 -1.98
C VAL A 277 5.85 9.92 -1.29
N MET A 278 4.65 10.45 -1.10
CA MET A 278 3.52 9.67 -0.64
C MET A 278 3.05 8.67 -1.69
N VAL A 279 3.07 9.05 -2.96
CA VAL A 279 2.76 8.14 -4.08
C VAL A 279 3.80 7.03 -4.18
N PHE A 280 5.09 7.36 -3.96
CA PHE A 280 6.16 6.37 -3.94
C PHE A 280 5.89 5.20 -2.96
N VAL A 281 5.43 5.48 -1.74
CA VAL A 281 5.10 4.41 -0.77
C VAL A 281 3.94 3.54 -1.27
N GLN A 282 2.91 4.14 -1.85
CA GLN A 282 1.78 3.38 -2.43
C GLN A 282 2.24 2.48 -3.57
N LEU A 283 3.08 2.99 -4.47
CA LEU A 283 3.64 2.23 -5.60
C LEU A 283 4.55 1.09 -5.11
N ALA A 284 5.43 1.38 -4.17
CA ALA A 284 6.34 0.40 -3.59
C ALA A 284 5.57 -0.72 -2.90
N HIS A 285 4.52 -0.38 -2.15
CA HIS A 285 3.60 -1.31 -1.51
C HIS A 285 2.86 -2.19 -2.53
N ALA A 286 2.22 -1.57 -3.53
CA ALA A 286 1.50 -2.30 -4.57
C ALA A 286 2.41 -3.31 -5.30
N LEU A 287 3.67 -2.93 -5.56
CA LEU A 287 4.66 -3.81 -6.19
C LEU A 287 4.96 -5.08 -5.36
N GLN A 288 5.09 -4.96 -4.03
CA GLN A 288 5.31 -6.13 -3.15
C GLN A 288 4.20 -7.16 -3.34
N TYR A 289 2.98 -6.67 -3.54
CA TYR A 289 1.81 -7.50 -3.64
C TYR A 289 1.57 -8.09 -5.01
N LEU A 290 1.93 -7.37 -6.07
CA LEU A 290 1.87 -7.89 -7.43
C LEU A 290 2.72 -9.15 -7.60
N VAL A 291 3.84 -9.29 -6.87
CA VAL A 291 4.63 -10.53 -6.85
C VAL A 291 3.79 -11.72 -6.41
N VAL A 292 3.02 -11.56 -5.32
CA VAL A 292 2.18 -12.61 -4.73
C VAL A 292 0.96 -12.89 -5.61
N THR A 293 0.26 -11.84 -6.04
CA THR A 293 -0.99 -11.98 -6.82
C THR A 293 -0.75 -12.62 -8.18
N THR A 294 0.27 -12.16 -8.91
CA THR A 294 0.61 -12.72 -10.21
C THR A 294 1.04 -14.18 -10.11
N ARG A 295 1.66 -14.58 -9.00
CA ARG A 295 2.02 -15.99 -8.78
C ARG A 295 0.80 -16.87 -8.54
N VAL A 296 -0.16 -16.40 -7.75
CA VAL A 296 -1.43 -17.12 -7.55
C VAL A 296 -2.12 -17.34 -8.90
N GLU A 297 -2.19 -16.32 -9.76
CA GLU A 297 -2.79 -16.48 -11.09
C GLU A 297 -2.02 -17.45 -11.97
N ALA A 298 -0.68 -17.42 -11.93
CA ALA A 298 0.15 -18.33 -12.69
C ALA A 298 -0.05 -19.79 -12.24
N ASN A 299 -0.09 -20.04 -10.94
CA ASN A 299 -0.30 -21.36 -10.37
C ASN A 299 -1.69 -21.91 -10.74
N VAL A 300 -2.73 -21.07 -10.66
CA VAL A 300 -4.08 -21.51 -11.01
C VAL A 300 -4.22 -21.80 -12.50
N ALA A 301 -3.55 -21.04 -13.37
CA ALA A 301 -3.51 -21.33 -14.79
C ALA A 301 -2.83 -22.67 -15.10
N THR A 302 -1.65 -22.90 -14.51
CA THR A 302 -0.94 -24.17 -14.70
C THR A 302 -1.77 -25.35 -14.20
N ALA A 303 -2.35 -25.23 -13.00
CA ALA A 303 -3.08 -26.33 -12.36
C ALA A 303 -4.45 -26.62 -12.99
N LYS A 304 -5.21 -25.59 -13.38
CA LYS A 304 -6.60 -25.76 -13.87
C LYS A 304 -6.75 -25.69 -15.38
N ARG A 305 -5.84 -25.02 -16.09
CA ARG A 305 -6.00 -24.73 -17.53
C ARG A 305 -4.94 -25.39 -18.40
N GLY A 306 -3.87 -25.95 -17.81
CA GLY A 306 -2.75 -26.52 -18.58
C GLY A 306 -2.03 -25.49 -19.47
N THR A 307 -2.27 -24.20 -19.25
CA THR A 307 -1.68 -23.09 -20.01
C THR A 307 -0.43 -22.56 -19.32
N SER A 308 0.44 -21.87 -20.07
CA SER A 308 1.58 -21.14 -19.49
C SER A 308 1.11 -20.16 -18.42
N GLY A 309 1.53 -20.39 -17.16
CA GLY A 309 1.17 -19.54 -16.04
C GLY A 309 1.61 -18.09 -16.21
N VAL A 310 2.76 -17.85 -16.86
CA VAL A 310 3.27 -16.50 -17.13
C VAL A 310 2.37 -15.76 -18.13
N LEU A 311 2.04 -16.39 -19.27
CA LEU A 311 1.19 -15.77 -20.29
C LEU A 311 -0.20 -15.45 -19.72
N PHE A 312 -0.75 -16.36 -18.91
CA PHE A 312 -2.02 -16.12 -18.25
C PHE A 312 -1.95 -14.97 -17.25
N SER A 313 -0.89 -14.88 -16.44
CA SER A 313 -0.72 -13.76 -15.51
C SER A 313 -0.59 -12.43 -16.24
N LEU A 314 0.09 -12.38 -17.39
CA LEU A 314 0.15 -11.18 -18.23
C LEU A 314 -1.23 -10.78 -18.77
N LEU A 315 -2.00 -11.74 -19.29
CA LEU A 315 -3.36 -11.48 -19.76
C LEU A 315 -4.25 -10.95 -18.63
N VAL A 316 -4.21 -11.60 -17.46
CA VAL A 316 -4.95 -11.13 -16.29
C VAL A 316 -4.51 -9.73 -15.91
N TYR A 317 -3.21 -9.45 -15.87
CA TYR A 317 -2.69 -8.12 -15.56
C TYR A 317 -3.21 -7.05 -16.52
N THR A 318 -3.22 -7.31 -17.83
CA THR A 318 -3.79 -6.38 -18.82
C THR A 318 -5.27 -6.13 -18.59
N ILE A 319 -6.05 -7.16 -18.25
CA ILE A 319 -7.47 -6.99 -17.90
C ILE A 319 -7.60 -6.15 -16.63
N LEU A 320 -6.81 -6.42 -15.60
CA LEU A 320 -6.83 -5.68 -14.34
C LEU A 320 -6.47 -4.21 -14.54
N LEU A 321 -5.51 -3.91 -15.41
CA LEU A 321 -5.14 -2.56 -15.82
C LEU A 321 -6.30 -1.84 -16.48
N ALA A 322 -6.94 -2.46 -17.47
CA ALA A 322 -8.09 -1.89 -18.16
C ALA A 322 -9.27 -1.65 -17.20
N THR A 323 -9.61 -2.63 -16.36
CA THR A 323 -10.70 -2.47 -15.38
C THR A 323 -10.34 -1.44 -14.31
N GLY A 324 -9.08 -1.37 -13.90
CA GLY A 324 -8.60 -0.41 -12.93
C GLY A 324 -8.75 1.02 -13.44
N TYR A 325 -8.35 1.28 -14.68
CA TYR A 325 -8.59 2.57 -15.33
C TYR A 325 -10.08 2.92 -15.41
N LEU A 326 -10.92 1.96 -15.83
CA LEU A 326 -12.38 2.18 -15.93
C LEU A 326 -13.05 2.50 -14.59
N VAL A 327 -12.58 1.91 -13.49
CA VAL A 327 -13.18 2.08 -12.17
C VAL A 327 -12.63 3.30 -11.43
N LEU A 328 -11.32 3.55 -11.54
CA LEU A 328 -10.62 4.52 -10.70
C LEU A 328 -10.37 5.87 -11.39
N GLU A 329 -10.24 5.89 -12.72
CA GLU A 329 -9.92 7.13 -13.46
C GLU A 329 -11.12 7.67 -14.24
N LEU A 330 -11.90 6.79 -14.89
CA LEU A 330 -13.01 7.20 -15.74
C LEU A 330 -14.05 8.07 -15.00
N PRO A 331 -14.44 7.81 -13.73
CA PRO A 331 -15.34 8.71 -13.01
C PRO A 331 -14.80 10.14 -12.92
N GLY A 332 -13.52 10.33 -12.61
CA GLY A 332 -12.90 11.66 -12.58
C GLY A 332 -12.99 12.36 -13.95
N VAL A 333 -12.67 11.63 -15.03
CA VAL A 333 -12.69 12.16 -16.41
C VAL A 333 -14.11 12.55 -16.86
N VAL A 334 -15.13 11.79 -16.48
CA VAL A 334 -16.54 12.08 -16.81
C VAL A 334 -17.05 13.25 -15.98
N GLY A 335 -16.68 13.31 -14.70
CA GLY A 335 -17.08 14.34 -13.75
C GLY A 335 -16.72 15.76 -14.12
N MET A 336 -15.52 15.95 -14.68
CA MET A 336 -15.06 17.27 -15.11
C MET A 336 -15.89 17.89 -16.24
N LYS A 337 -16.88 17.15 -16.78
CA LYS A 337 -17.73 17.59 -17.90
C LYS A 337 -19.18 17.88 -17.49
N VAL A 338 -19.54 17.79 -16.21
CA VAL A 338 -20.93 17.94 -15.74
C VAL A 338 -21.09 19.20 -14.87
N GLU A 339 -22.13 20.01 -15.14
CA GLU A 339 -22.44 21.27 -14.42
C GLU A 339 -22.80 21.08 -12.93
N THR A 340 -23.17 19.87 -12.50
CA THR A 340 -23.42 19.51 -11.08
C THR A 340 -22.12 19.20 -10.31
N ALA A 341 -21.06 19.97 -10.59
CA ALA A 341 -19.67 19.67 -10.27
C ALA A 341 -19.39 19.44 -8.78
N VAL A 342 -20.08 20.12 -7.85
CA VAL A 342 -19.76 20.03 -6.41
C VAL A 342 -20.23 18.70 -5.80
N ALA A 343 -21.51 18.34 -5.97
CA ALA A 343 -22.04 17.08 -5.45
C ALA A 343 -21.36 15.87 -6.12
N TYR A 344 -21.05 15.99 -7.42
CA TYR A 344 -20.29 14.99 -8.14
C TYR A 344 -18.86 14.83 -7.59
N HIS A 345 -18.15 15.94 -7.35
CA HIS A 345 -16.80 15.91 -6.81
C HIS A 345 -16.76 15.25 -5.42
N SER A 346 -17.64 15.65 -4.51
CA SER A 346 -17.72 15.04 -3.18
C SER A 346 -18.08 13.55 -3.24
N PHE A 347 -18.92 13.15 -4.20
CA PHE A 347 -19.22 11.74 -4.43
C PHE A 347 -17.99 10.97 -4.91
N VAL A 348 -17.22 11.50 -5.86
CA VAL A 348 -16.01 10.85 -6.38
C VAL A 348 -14.92 10.75 -5.30
N GLU A 349 -14.70 11.81 -4.52
CA GLU A 349 -13.77 11.76 -3.38
C GLU A 349 -14.17 10.67 -2.38
N MET A 350 -15.46 10.59 -2.07
CA MET A 350 -15.98 9.60 -1.15
C MET A 350 -15.93 8.18 -1.72
N LEU A 351 -16.14 8.01 -3.02
CA LEU A 351 -15.94 6.74 -3.71
C LEU A 351 -14.48 6.29 -3.58
N VAL A 352 -13.52 7.18 -3.80
CA VAL A 352 -12.08 6.89 -3.63
C VAL A 352 -11.77 6.49 -2.18
N VAL A 353 -12.27 7.23 -1.19
CA VAL A 353 -12.11 6.89 0.23
C VAL A 353 -12.69 5.52 0.54
N SER A 354 -13.90 5.24 0.04
CA SER A 354 -14.59 3.97 0.24
C SER A 354 -13.87 2.80 -0.43
N ILE A 355 -13.37 2.96 -1.64
CA ILE A 355 -12.61 1.92 -2.34
C ILE A 355 -11.33 1.60 -1.57
N ASN A 356 -10.59 2.62 -1.12
CA ASN A 356 -9.38 2.42 -0.31
C ASN A 356 -9.69 1.69 1.01
N LEU A 357 -10.68 2.16 1.76
CA LEU A 357 -11.08 1.52 3.01
C LEU A 357 -11.50 0.07 2.77
N HIS A 358 -12.33 -0.18 1.76
CA HIS A 358 -12.78 -1.53 1.40
C HIS A 358 -11.60 -2.44 1.04
N HIS A 359 -10.67 -1.95 0.24
CA HIS A 359 -9.46 -2.70 -0.17
C HIS A 359 -8.70 -3.25 1.03
N PHE A 360 -8.53 -2.47 2.10
CA PHE A 360 -7.85 -2.95 3.31
C PHE A 360 -8.57 -4.13 3.98
N PHE A 361 -9.92 -4.13 3.96
CA PHE A 361 -10.71 -5.28 4.44
C PHE A 361 -10.61 -6.48 3.50
N VAL A 362 -10.53 -6.24 2.19
CA VAL A 362 -10.31 -7.31 1.20
C VAL A 362 -8.97 -7.97 1.47
N ASP A 363 -7.89 -7.17 1.51
CA ASP A 363 -6.55 -7.68 1.69
C ASP A 363 -6.35 -8.37 3.04
N GLY A 364 -6.94 -7.81 4.09
CA GLY A 364 -6.96 -8.40 5.42
C GLY A 364 -7.72 -9.73 5.51
N ALA A 365 -8.58 -10.04 4.54
CA ALA A 365 -9.29 -11.31 4.46
C ALA A 365 -8.54 -12.33 3.59
N ILE A 366 -8.13 -11.95 2.39
CA ILE A 366 -7.69 -12.89 1.35
C ILE A 366 -6.21 -13.26 1.42
N TRP A 367 -5.36 -12.49 2.11
CA TRP A 367 -3.90 -12.70 2.06
C TRP A 367 -3.25 -13.23 3.32
N LYS A 368 -4.05 -13.83 4.19
CA LYS A 368 -3.54 -14.47 5.40
C LYS A 368 -2.96 -15.84 5.04
N ILE A 369 -1.64 -16.00 5.15
CA ILE A 369 -0.94 -17.31 5.03
C ILE A 369 -1.47 -18.37 6.02
N SER A 370 -2.10 -17.94 7.13
CA SER A 370 -2.80 -18.87 8.03
C SER A 370 -4.01 -19.54 7.38
N ASN A 371 -4.53 -18.99 6.27
CA ASN A 371 -5.57 -19.63 5.48
C ASN A 371 -4.96 -20.74 4.59
N PRO A 372 -5.37 -22.01 4.78
CA PRO A 372 -4.88 -23.12 3.97
C PRO A 372 -5.13 -22.97 2.47
N ALA A 373 -6.24 -22.36 2.05
CA ALA A 373 -6.58 -22.18 0.64
C ALA A 373 -5.62 -21.21 -0.05
N VAL A 374 -5.31 -20.09 0.61
CA VAL A 374 -4.36 -19.08 0.11
C VAL A 374 -2.97 -19.69 -0.02
N ARG A 375 -2.55 -20.44 1.01
CA ARG A 375 -1.27 -21.14 1.01
C ARG A 375 -1.16 -22.17 -0.12
N LYS A 376 -2.23 -22.95 -0.33
CA LYS A 376 -2.32 -23.93 -1.40
C LYS A 376 -2.15 -23.27 -2.77
N ASP A 377 -2.91 -22.21 -3.03
CA ASP A 377 -2.86 -21.54 -4.34
C ASP A 377 -1.53 -20.81 -4.57
N LEU A 378 -0.96 -20.18 -3.54
CA LEU A 378 0.31 -19.44 -3.65
C LEU A 378 1.53 -20.37 -3.83
N PHE A 379 1.55 -21.53 -3.16
CA PHE A 379 2.69 -22.44 -3.14
C PHE A 379 2.52 -23.69 -4.00
N ALA A 380 1.46 -23.80 -4.81
CA ALA A 380 1.20 -24.98 -5.65
C ALA A 380 2.39 -25.39 -6.54
N HIS A 381 3.19 -24.43 -7.01
CA HIS A 381 4.39 -24.69 -7.80
C HIS A 381 5.51 -25.45 -7.05
N LEU A 382 5.51 -25.42 -5.72
CA LEU A 382 6.46 -26.16 -4.89
C LEU A 382 6.04 -27.62 -4.68
N GLU A 383 4.75 -27.95 -4.92
CA GLU A 383 4.24 -29.32 -4.84
C GLU A 383 4.36 -30.05 -6.19
N ALA A 384 4.45 -29.30 -7.30
CA ALA A 384 4.44 -29.84 -8.66
C ALA A 384 5.84 -30.23 -9.21
N GLY A 385 6.92 -29.94 -8.48
CA GLY A 385 8.28 -30.30 -8.87
C GLY A 385 8.82 -31.36 -7.94
#